data_AF-A0ABD2WF24-F1
#
_entry.id   AF-A0ABD2WF24-F1
#
_cell.length_a   1.000
_cell.length_b   1.000
_cell.length_c   1.000
_cell.angle_alpha   90.00
_cell.angle_beta   90.00
_cell.angle_gamma   90.00
#
_symmetry.space_group_name_H-M   'P 1'
#
loop_
_entity.id
_entity.type
_entity.pdbx_description
1 polymer ?
#
loop_
_entity_poly.entity_id
_entity_poly.type
_entity_poly.pdbx_seq_one_letter_code
_entity_poly.pdbx_strand_id
1 'polypeptide(L)'
;MMKLLLENGVNVNAKDKYGFSALNIAVSLLQYDAVYLLVKNGADVQSVTFQELGYFNYESHYELNLDLIESLMAILELLESKGFVLTTEDHKGVLRFLMGTKMIKDRELTPNACVLLLKSNLLGSHGSEDRYEFTLKLFLNTVRKFNIFLNEEKKNFLYKYLNSSPENLKSELLIFESKHEQEEFDLAKKTMISDKRSLYDLCVVNAKKRLHYLKNASYKEFLDEQNFNYRFGDTGKIIKGLIVESYRKSLFECIVMKYFQVLTLKKLPDLCCEFIIDFLSVDDLASVYEAVTNSKIKYSRALHW
;
A
#
# COMPACT_ATOMS: atom_id res chain seq x y z
N MET A 1 -12.13 -17.62 -22.33
CA MET A 1 -13.35 -18.14 -21.66
C MET A 1 -14.34 -17.02 -21.31
N MET A 2 -13.98 -16.06 -20.45
CA MET A 2 -14.91 -14.97 -20.05
C MET A 2 -15.49 -14.17 -21.23
N LYS A 3 -14.66 -13.75 -22.20
CA LYS A 3 -15.11 -13.06 -23.42
C LYS A 3 -16.16 -13.87 -24.19
N LEU A 4 -15.89 -15.16 -24.41
CA LEU A 4 -16.80 -16.09 -25.11
C LEU A 4 -18.15 -16.22 -24.38
N LEU A 5 -18.16 -16.29 -23.05
CA LEU A 5 -19.40 -16.38 -22.27
C LEU A 5 -20.23 -15.10 -22.39
N LEU A 6 -19.59 -13.92 -22.34
CA LEU A 6 -20.25 -12.63 -22.50
C LEU A 6 -20.82 -12.46 -23.92
N GLU A 7 -20.09 -12.91 -24.95
CA GLU A 7 -20.55 -12.90 -26.35
C GLU A 7 -21.76 -13.81 -26.59
N ASN A 8 -21.95 -14.85 -25.77
CA ASN A 8 -23.10 -15.75 -25.83
C ASN A 8 -24.33 -15.25 -25.04
N GLY A 9 -24.36 -13.97 -24.64
CA GLY A 9 -25.54 -13.34 -24.04
C GLY A 9 -25.84 -13.76 -22.59
N VAL A 10 -24.82 -14.24 -21.86
CA VAL A 10 -24.95 -14.51 -20.42
C VAL A 10 -25.39 -13.23 -19.69
N ASN A 11 -26.31 -13.37 -18.74
CA ASN A 11 -26.70 -12.27 -17.87
C ASN A 11 -25.50 -11.84 -17.00
N VAL A 12 -24.86 -10.74 -17.39
CA VAL A 12 -23.68 -10.17 -16.70
C VAL A 12 -23.96 -9.76 -15.25
N ASN A 13 -25.23 -9.50 -14.92
CA ASN A 13 -25.69 -9.08 -13.59
C ASN A 13 -26.31 -10.22 -12.78
N ALA A 14 -26.17 -11.48 -13.25
CA ALA A 14 -26.56 -12.63 -12.47
C ALA A 14 -25.84 -12.63 -11.11
N LYS A 15 -26.58 -12.92 -10.05
CA LYS A 15 -26.08 -13.00 -8.68
C LYS A 15 -25.99 -14.44 -8.23
N ASP A 16 -24.97 -14.75 -7.44
CA ASP A 16 -24.86 -16.03 -6.77
C ASP A 16 -25.83 -16.14 -5.57
N LYS A 17 -25.75 -17.26 -4.83
CA LYS A 17 -26.60 -17.51 -3.66
C LYS A 17 -26.37 -16.56 -2.48
N TYR A 18 -25.27 -15.80 -2.50
CA TYR A 18 -24.92 -14.81 -1.49
C TYR A 18 -25.24 -13.38 -1.96
N GLY A 19 -25.76 -13.22 -3.18
CA GLY A 19 -26.12 -11.92 -3.75
C GLY A 19 -25.01 -11.22 -4.52
N PHE A 20 -23.86 -11.87 -4.74
CA PHE A 20 -22.73 -11.26 -5.45
C PHE A 20 -22.80 -11.49 -6.95
N SER A 21 -22.57 -10.42 -7.71
CA SER A 21 -22.40 -10.48 -9.16
C SER A 21 -20.97 -10.89 -9.54
N ALA A 22 -20.75 -11.26 -10.81
CA ALA A 22 -19.40 -11.48 -11.34
C ALA A 22 -18.50 -10.24 -11.16
N LEU A 23 -19.08 -9.03 -11.22
CA LEU A 23 -18.35 -7.78 -11.00
C LEU A 23 -17.85 -7.67 -9.54
N ASN A 24 -18.69 -8.02 -8.56
CA ASN A 24 -18.30 -8.05 -7.14
C ASN A 24 -17.11 -8.97 -6.91
N ILE A 25 -17.14 -10.17 -7.49
CA ILE A 25 -16.05 -11.15 -7.37
C ILE A 25 -14.77 -10.57 -7.99
N ALA A 26 -14.84 -10.04 -9.21
CA ALA A 26 -13.68 -9.47 -9.92
C ALA A 26 -13.05 -8.28 -9.16
N VAL A 27 -13.88 -7.37 -8.61
CA VAL A 27 -13.41 -6.25 -7.79
C VAL A 27 -12.73 -6.77 -6.52
N SER A 28 -13.35 -7.73 -5.82
CA SER A 28 -12.80 -8.27 -4.56
C SER A 28 -11.46 -8.98 -4.71
N LEU A 29 -11.19 -9.51 -5.90
CA LEU A 29 -9.94 -10.17 -6.27
C LEU A 29 -8.96 -9.23 -7.00
N LEU A 30 -9.30 -7.94 -7.11
CA LEU A 30 -8.49 -6.91 -7.77
C LEU A 30 -8.09 -7.28 -9.20
N GLN A 31 -8.97 -7.95 -9.93
CA GLN A 31 -8.71 -8.40 -11.31
C GLN A 31 -9.17 -7.33 -12.30
N TYR A 32 -8.35 -6.31 -12.53
CA TYR A 32 -8.70 -5.15 -13.38
C TYR A 32 -9.24 -5.56 -14.76
N ASP A 33 -8.59 -6.48 -15.47
CA ASP A 33 -9.03 -6.92 -16.80
C ASP A 33 -10.44 -7.52 -16.79
N ALA A 34 -10.76 -8.28 -15.75
CA ALA A 34 -12.09 -8.86 -15.56
C ALA A 34 -13.12 -7.77 -15.27
N VAL A 35 -12.79 -6.83 -14.37
CA VAL A 35 -13.64 -5.66 -14.07
C VAL A 35 -13.90 -4.86 -15.34
N TYR A 36 -12.85 -4.54 -16.10
CA TYR A 36 -12.96 -3.79 -17.35
C TYR A 36 -13.88 -4.49 -18.36
N LEU A 37 -13.70 -5.80 -18.58
CA LEU A 37 -14.53 -6.57 -19.50
C LEU A 37 -15.99 -6.62 -19.04
N LEU A 38 -16.25 -6.83 -17.75
CA LEU A 38 -17.62 -6.89 -17.22
C LEU A 38 -18.32 -5.54 -17.32
N VAL A 39 -17.66 -4.45 -16.92
CA VAL A 39 -18.18 -3.08 -17.03
C VAL A 39 -18.47 -2.73 -18.50
N LYS A 40 -17.57 -3.09 -19.42
CA LYS A 40 -17.77 -2.89 -20.86
C LYS A 40 -19.01 -3.63 -21.41
N ASN A 41 -19.38 -4.74 -20.79
CA ASN A 41 -20.55 -5.54 -21.17
C ASN A 41 -21.81 -5.22 -20.34
N GLY A 42 -21.87 -4.06 -19.67
CA GLY A 42 -23.07 -3.58 -18.99
C GLY A 42 -23.28 -4.14 -17.58
N ALA A 43 -22.21 -4.59 -16.92
CA ALA A 43 -22.28 -4.90 -15.49
C ALA A 43 -22.70 -3.67 -14.67
N ASP A 44 -23.60 -3.87 -13.72
CA ASP A 44 -24.10 -2.84 -12.82
C ASP A 44 -23.03 -2.46 -11.79
N VAL A 45 -22.35 -1.34 -12.06
CA VAL A 45 -21.29 -0.79 -11.21
C VAL A 45 -21.81 -0.35 -9.83
N GLN A 46 -23.09 -0.02 -9.68
CA GLN A 46 -23.65 0.45 -8.40
C GLN A 46 -23.85 -0.69 -7.41
N SER A 47 -23.75 -1.94 -7.86
CA SER A 47 -23.86 -3.14 -7.03
C SER A 47 -22.55 -3.58 -6.36
N VAL A 48 -21.45 -2.87 -6.59
CA VAL A 48 -20.11 -3.21 -6.06
C VAL A 48 -20.01 -2.90 -4.56
N THR A 49 -19.34 -3.79 -3.81
CA THR A 49 -19.01 -3.59 -2.38
C THR A 49 -17.55 -3.97 -2.07
N PHE A 50 -16.98 -3.32 -1.05
CA PHE A 50 -15.59 -3.49 -0.61
C PHE A 50 -15.47 -4.12 0.79
N GLN A 51 -16.33 -5.08 1.18
CA GLN A 51 -16.37 -5.53 2.58
C GLN A 51 -16.25 -7.03 2.84
N GLU A 52 -16.78 -7.87 1.96
CA GLU A 52 -17.16 -9.24 2.32
C GLU A 52 -16.32 -10.32 1.63
N LEU A 53 -15.54 -9.95 0.61
CA LEU A 53 -14.92 -10.90 -0.31
C LEU A 53 -13.44 -10.61 -0.55
N GLY A 54 -12.72 -11.66 -0.95
CA GLY A 54 -11.37 -11.58 -1.48
C GLY A 54 -10.41 -10.81 -0.58
N TYR A 55 -9.74 -9.80 -1.14
CA TYR A 55 -8.77 -8.97 -0.44
C TYR A 55 -9.40 -8.00 0.57
N PHE A 56 -10.72 -7.77 0.50
CA PHE A 56 -11.45 -6.88 1.42
C PHE A 56 -12.06 -7.61 2.62
N ASN A 57 -12.03 -8.94 2.63
CA ASN A 57 -12.43 -9.72 3.80
C ASN A 57 -11.44 -9.50 4.96
N TYR A 58 -11.98 -9.32 6.18
CA TYR A 58 -11.17 -9.09 7.39
C TYR A 58 -10.27 -10.27 7.77
N GLU A 59 -10.60 -11.50 7.36
CA GLU A 59 -9.77 -12.70 7.59
C GLU A 59 -8.80 -12.99 6.45
N SER A 60 -8.81 -12.15 5.41
CA SER A 60 -7.93 -12.34 4.28
C SER A 60 -6.47 -12.26 4.75
N HIS A 61 -5.63 -13.16 4.24
CA HIS A 61 -4.20 -13.21 4.51
C HIS A 61 -3.46 -13.02 3.19
N TYR A 62 -2.90 -11.84 2.99
CA TYR A 62 -2.16 -11.47 1.80
C TYR A 62 -1.04 -10.50 2.15
N GLU A 63 -0.09 -10.43 1.23
CA GLU A 63 0.95 -9.42 1.18
C GLU A 63 0.50 -8.29 0.25
N LEU A 64 0.51 -7.06 0.76
CA LEU A 64 0.26 -5.89 -0.08
C LEU A 64 1.48 -5.64 -0.97
N ASN A 65 1.26 -5.64 -2.28
CA ASN A 65 2.30 -5.41 -3.28
C ASN A 65 1.85 -4.35 -4.30
N LEU A 66 2.73 -4.03 -5.25
CA LEU A 66 2.48 -2.96 -6.21
C LEU A 66 1.29 -3.29 -7.12
N ASP A 67 1.23 -4.52 -7.64
CA ASP A 67 0.19 -4.96 -8.57
C ASP A 67 -1.21 -4.84 -7.97
N LEU A 68 -1.36 -5.21 -6.69
CA LEU A 68 -2.64 -5.10 -5.99
C LEU A 68 -3.04 -3.63 -5.80
N ILE A 69 -2.10 -2.73 -5.45
CA ILE A 69 -2.40 -1.30 -5.29
C ILE A 69 -2.74 -0.68 -6.65
N GLU A 70 -1.98 -0.96 -7.70
CA GLU A 70 -2.24 -0.44 -9.04
C GLU A 70 -3.57 -0.94 -9.58
N SER A 71 -3.86 -2.22 -9.39
CA SER A 71 -5.15 -2.81 -9.78
C SER A 71 -6.30 -2.16 -9.02
N LEU A 72 -6.16 -1.93 -7.71
CA LEU A 72 -7.15 -1.20 -6.93
C LEU A 72 -7.36 0.22 -7.46
N MET A 73 -6.29 0.99 -7.67
CA MET A 73 -6.39 2.36 -8.20
C MET A 73 -7.12 2.38 -9.54
N ALA A 74 -6.73 1.51 -10.48
CA ALA A 74 -7.35 1.43 -11.80
C ALA A 74 -8.83 1.00 -11.73
N ILE A 75 -9.18 0.10 -10.81
CA ILE A 75 -10.57 -0.30 -10.56
C ILE A 75 -11.38 0.88 -10.01
N LEU A 76 -10.86 1.59 -9.00
CA LEU A 76 -11.54 2.76 -8.41
C LEU A 76 -11.77 3.85 -9.46
N GLU A 77 -10.74 4.21 -10.23
CA GLU A 77 -10.84 5.18 -11.32
C GLU A 77 -11.88 4.76 -12.37
N LEU A 78 -11.90 3.48 -12.76
CA LEU A 78 -12.87 2.95 -13.71
C LEU A 78 -14.29 3.04 -13.16
N LEU A 79 -14.52 2.63 -11.91
CA LEU A 79 -15.85 2.69 -11.28
C LEU A 79 -16.33 4.14 -11.14
N GLU A 80 -15.47 5.05 -10.68
CA GLU A 80 -15.77 6.48 -10.56
C GLU A 80 -16.10 7.10 -11.93
N SER A 81 -15.39 6.71 -13.00
CA SER A 81 -15.71 7.15 -14.38
C SER A 81 -17.09 6.69 -14.86
N LYS A 82 -17.68 5.68 -14.20
CA LYS A 82 -19.04 5.18 -14.43
C LYS A 82 -20.05 5.71 -13.41
N GLY A 83 -19.68 6.71 -12.62
CA GLY A 83 -20.54 7.37 -11.64
C GLY A 83 -20.72 6.57 -10.35
N PHE A 84 -19.87 5.57 -10.08
CA PHE A 84 -19.82 4.95 -8.76
C PHE A 84 -19.22 5.93 -7.76
N VAL A 85 -19.84 6.05 -6.58
CA VAL A 85 -19.35 6.91 -5.50
C VAL A 85 -19.08 6.03 -4.30
N LEU A 86 -17.83 6.00 -3.84
CA LEU A 86 -17.45 5.27 -2.63
C LEU A 86 -18.25 5.79 -1.43
N THR A 87 -18.96 4.88 -0.78
CA THR A 87 -19.62 5.16 0.50
C THR A 87 -18.61 5.18 1.64
N THR A 88 -19.03 5.64 2.82
CA THR A 88 -18.20 5.54 4.03
C THR A 88 -17.77 4.09 4.31
N GLU A 89 -18.67 3.14 4.08
CA GLU A 89 -18.42 1.72 4.27
C GLU A 89 -17.44 1.14 3.24
N ASP A 90 -17.44 1.65 2.01
CA ASP A 90 -16.45 1.28 1.00
C ASP A 90 -15.07 1.85 1.34
N HIS A 91 -15.00 3.11 1.77
CA HIS A 91 -13.75 3.70 2.27
C HIS A 91 -13.17 2.86 3.41
N LYS A 92 -13.98 2.37 4.36
CA LYS A 92 -13.53 1.45 5.41
C LYS A 92 -12.90 0.18 4.84
N GLY A 93 -13.53 -0.40 3.82
CA GLY A 93 -13.06 -1.58 3.11
C GLY A 93 -11.70 -1.37 2.46
N VAL A 94 -11.59 -0.29 1.68
CA VAL A 94 -10.36 0.09 0.99
C VAL A 94 -9.24 0.43 1.97
N LEU A 95 -9.52 1.21 3.02
CA LEU A 95 -8.53 1.55 4.04
C LEU A 95 -8.03 0.30 4.78
N ARG A 96 -8.93 -0.64 5.14
CA ARG A 96 -8.54 -1.94 5.71
C ARG A 96 -7.64 -2.72 4.77
N PHE A 97 -7.97 -2.74 3.48
CA PHE A 97 -7.14 -3.38 2.49
C PHE A 97 -5.72 -2.79 2.45
N LEU A 98 -5.62 -1.46 2.44
CA LEU A 98 -4.34 -0.76 2.44
C LEU A 98 -3.55 -1.01 3.73
N MET A 99 -4.22 -1.15 4.88
CA MET A 99 -3.54 -1.49 6.14
C MET A 99 -2.97 -2.91 6.15
N GLY A 100 -3.57 -3.85 5.41
CA GLY A 100 -3.13 -5.24 5.35
C GLY A 100 -3.43 -6.05 6.64
N THR A 101 -2.96 -7.29 6.66
CA THR A 101 -3.56 -8.39 7.44
C THR A 101 -3.03 -8.55 8.87
N LYS A 102 -2.28 -7.55 9.39
CA LYS A 102 -1.62 -7.65 10.71
C LYS A 102 -1.99 -6.54 11.70
N MET A 103 -3.24 -6.06 11.63
CA MET A 103 -3.80 -5.07 12.58
C MET A 103 -4.76 -5.67 13.64
N ILE A 104 -5.07 -6.98 13.64
CA ILE A 104 -6.24 -7.51 14.41
C ILE A 104 -5.93 -8.72 15.31
N LYS A 105 -4.77 -8.83 15.94
CA LYS A 105 -4.64 -9.79 17.06
C LYS A 105 -4.20 -9.21 18.40
N ASP A 106 -3.48 -8.11 18.42
CA ASP A 106 -3.10 -7.46 19.67
C ASP A 106 -3.54 -6.01 19.65
N ARG A 107 -4.27 -5.60 20.69
CA ARG A 107 -4.64 -4.20 20.94
C ARG A 107 -3.38 -3.40 21.29
N GLU A 108 -2.52 -3.16 20.31
CA GLU A 108 -1.57 -2.07 20.28
C GLU A 108 -1.40 -1.68 18.81
N LEU A 109 -2.16 -0.67 18.36
CA LEU A 109 -1.78 0.09 17.16
C LEU A 109 -0.35 0.55 17.37
N THR A 110 0.61 -0.12 16.73
CA THR A 110 2.03 0.18 16.88
C THR A 110 2.70 0.37 15.52
N PRO A 111 3.66 1.30 15.47
CA PRO A 111 3.87 2.19 14.34
C PRO A 111 4.49 1.55 13.11
N ASN A 112 4.05 2.10 11.97
CA ASN A 112 4.77 2.17 10.71
C ASN A 112 4.80 0.90 9.85
N ALA A 113 3.75 0.85 9.04
CA ALA A 113 3.53 0.05 7.85
C ALA A 113 4.70 -0.08 6.82
N CYS A 114 5.82 0.64 6.98
CA CYS A 114 7.10 0.34 6.32
C CYS A 114 7.73 -0.96 6.85
N VAL A 115 7.72 -1.15 8.17
CA VAL A 115 8.22 -2.35 8.84
C VAL A 115 7.40 -3.57 8.42
N LEU A 116 6.09 -3.38 8.20
CA LEU A 116 5.17 -4.42 7.72
C LEU A 116 5.33 -4.72 6.21
N LEU A 117 5.59 -3.72 5.37
CA LEU A 117 5.93 -3.93 3.95
C LEU A 117 7.29 -4.61 3.76
N LEU A 118 8.24 -4.32 4.65
CA LEU A 118 9.53 -5.02 4.70
C LEU A 118 9.35 -6.43 5.27
N LYS A 119 8.48 -6.62 6.26
CA LYS A 119 8.11 -7.91 6.84
C LYS A 119 7.49 -8.87 5.82
N SER A 120 6.73 -8.36 4.86
CA SER A 120 6.12 -9.19 3.81
C SER A 120 7.12 -9.47 2.68
N ASN A 121 7.85 -8.45 2.22
CA ASN A 121 8.71 -8.60 1.03
C ASN A 121 10.07 -9.26 1.33
N LEU A 122 10.57 -9.22 2.57
CA LEU A 122 11.84 -9.84 2.96
C LEU A 122 11.71 -11.28 3.43
N LEU A 123 10.56 -11.65 3.97
CA LEU A 123 10.29 -13.00 4.48
C LEU A 123 9.12 -13.58 3.71
N GLY A 124 9.42 -14.46 2.76
CA GLY A 124 8.45 -15.44 2.29
C GLY A 124 7.76 -16.05 3.51
N SER A 125 6.43 -16.09 3.46
CA SER A 125 5.55 -16.60 4.52
C SER A 125 6.21 -17.80 5.24
N HIS A 126 6.32 -17.75 6.57
CA HIS A 126 6.83 -18.80 7.50
C HIS A 126 8.24 -18.63 8.14
N GLY A 127 8.77 -17.42 8.28
CA GLY A 127 9.96 -17.16 9.11
C GLY A 127 9.73 -17.31 10.63
N SER A 128 10.70 -17.84 11.38
CA SER A 128 10.74 -17.81 12.86
C SER A 128 10.94 -16.37 13.36
N GLU A 129 10.60 -16.08 14.64
CA GLU A 129 10.84 -14.75 15.25
C GLU A 129 12.29 -14.30 15.11
N ASP A 130 13.26 -15.22 15.21
CA ASP A 130 14.68 -14.93 15.00
C ASP A 130 15.00 -14.42 13.58
N ARG A 131 14.35 -15.00 12.56
CA ARG A 131 14.52 -14.54 11.16
C ARG A 131 13.93 -13.15 10.94
N TYR A 132 12.91 -12.79 11.70
CA TYR A 132 12.30 -11.47 11.65
C TYR A 132 13.21 -10.40 12.26
N GLU A 133 13.75 -10.65 13.46
CA GLU A 133 14.65 -9.71 14.12
C GLU A 133 15.93 -9.49 13.30
N PHE A 134 16.47 -10.56 12.71
CA PHE A 134 17.61 -10.50 11.78
C PHE A 134 17.32 -9.58 10.57
N THR A 135 16.17 -9.79 9.93
CA THR A 135 15.74 -9.01 8.76
C THR A 135 15.59 -7.52 9.07
N LEU A 136 15.02 -7.18 10.24
CA LEU A 136 14.88 -5.79 10.68
C LEU A 136 16.21 -5.10 10.95
N LYS A 137 17.16 -5.83 11.56
CA LYS A 137 18.52 -5.32 11.81
C LYS A 137 19.25 -5.06 10.50
N LEU A 138 19.16 -5.98 9.55
CA LEU A 138 19.71 -5.83 8.20
C LEU A 138 19.15 -4.59 7.50
N PHE A 139 17.83 -4.42 7.55
CA PHE A 139 17.17 -3.25 6.99
C PHE A 139 17.64 -1.94 7.64
N LEU A 140 17.68 -1.86 8.97
CA LEU A 140 18.12 -0.66 9.68
C LEU A 140 19.57 -0.30 9.37
N ASN A 141 20.45 -1.30 9.31
CA ASN A 141 21.84 -1.09 8.92
C ASN A 141 21.96 -0.60 7.48
N THR A 142 21.18 -1.19 6.56
CA THR A 142 21.10 -0.76 5.16
C THR A 142 20.63 0.70 5.05
N VAL A 143 19.54 1.06 5.75
CA VAL A 143 19.02 2.44 5.77
C VAL A 143 20.06 3.44 6.27
N ARG A 144 20.76 3.11 7.36
CA ARG A 144 21.82 3.96 7.94
C ARG A 144 23.00 4.11 6.99
N LYS A 145 23.51 3.00 6.47
CA LYS A 145 24.70 2.95 5.63
C LYS A 145 24.51 3.69 4.31
N PHE A 146 23.34 3.55 3.70
CA PHE A 146 23.05 4.10 2.38
C PHE A 146 22.18 5.36 2.40
N ASN A 147 21.92 5.93 3.58
CA ASN A 147 21.14 7.15 3.77
C ASN A 147 19.76 7.12 3.09
N ILE A 148 19.09 5.96 3.17
CA ILE A 148 17.73 5.79 2.65
C ILE A 148 16.79 6.70 3.45
N PHE A 149 15.84 7.34 2.77
CA PHE A 149 14.88 8.20 3.43
C PHE A 149 14.04 7.39 4.43
N LEU A 150 14.27 7.65 5.70
CA LEU A 150 13.49 7.15 6.83
C LEU A 150 13.28 8.34 7.76
N ASN A 151 12.02 8.68 8.06
CA ASN A 151 11.76 9.77 9.00
C ASN A 151 12.23 9.38 10.42
N GLU A 152 12.54 10.38 11.24
CA GLU A 152 13.10 10.15 12.58
C GLU A 152 12.16 9.34 13.48
N GLU A 153 10.84 9.49 13.32
CA GLU A 153 9.85 8.70 14.05
C GLU A 153 9.96 7.20 13.74
N LYS A 154 10.00 6.80 12.45
CA LYS A 154 10.18 5.41 12.02
C LYS A 154 11.49 4.83 12.52
N LYS A 155 12.55 5.62 12.43
CA LYS A 155 13.90 5.26 12.91
C LYS A 155 13.91 5.03 14.42
N ASN A 156 13.31 5.92 15.20
CA ASN A 156 13.21 5.81 16.66
C ASN A 156 12.36 4.61 17.08
N PHE A 157 11.24 4.37 16.41
CA PHE A 157 10.41 3.19 16.65
C PHE A 157 11.20 1.89 16.41
N LEU A 158 11.87 1.78 15.27
CA LEU A 158 12.67 0.60 14.93
C LEU A 158 13.79 0.36 15.94
N TYR A 159 14.47 1.41 16.42
CA TYR A 159 15.45 1.25 17.50
C TYR A 159 14.84 0.78 18.80
N LYS A 160 13.71 1.36 19.20
CA LYS A 160 13.01 0.94 20.42
C LYS A 160 12.65 -0.54 20.34
N TYR A 161 12.10 -0.97 19.20
CA TYR A 161 11.72 -2.35 18.94
C TYR A 161 12.90 -3.32 19.03
N LEU A 162 14.04 -3.00 18.38
CA LEU A 162 15.25 -3.81 18.46
C LEU A 162 15.83 -3.88 19.88
N ASN A 163 15.80 -2.76 20.62
CA ASN A 163 16.34 -2.71 21.97
C ASN A 163 15.47 -3.44 23.00
N SER A 164 14.17 -3.61 22.72
CA SER A 164 13.27 -4.44 23.54
C SER A 164 13.33 -5.93 23.20
N SER A 165 14.07 -6.33 22.17
CA SER A 165 14.21 -7.74 21.77
C SER A 165 15.32 -8.44 22.61
N PRO A 166 15.21 -9.75 22.90
CA PRO A 166 16.16 -10.47 23.77
C PRO A 166 17.63 -10.37 23.30
N GLU A 167 18.58 -10.26 24.24
CA GLU A 167 19.99 -9.86 23.98
C GLU A 167 20.84 -10.80 23.09
N ASN A 168 20.33 -11.93 22.62
CA ASN A 168 21.12 -12.97 21.95
C ASN A 168 21.39 -12.69 20.46
N LEU A 169 21.80 -11.49 20.03
CA LEU A 169 22.09 -11.24 18.59
C LEU A 169 22.97 -10.01 18.30
N LYS A 170 23.75 -9.49 19.25
CA LYS A 170 24.69 -8.37 18.99
C LYS A 170 25.93 -8.80 18.19
N SER A 171 26.32 -10.08 18.25
CA SER A 171 27.58 -10.58 17.70
C SER A 171 27.53 -11.09 16.26
N GLU A 172 26.35 -11.45 15.72
CA GLU A 172 26.23 -11.98 14.34
C GLU A 172 26.10 -10.89 13.26
N LEU A 173 25.73 -9.66 13.64
CA LEU A 173 25.52 -8.53 12.72
C LEU A 173 26.79 -7.96 12.10
N LEU A 174 27.93 -8.04 12.80
CA LEU A 174 29.21 -7.52 12.31
C LEU A 174 29.81 -8.40 11.20
N ILE A 175 29.33 -9.63 11.04
CA ILE A 175 29.89 -10.62 10.09
C ILE A 175 29.19 -10.54 8.73
N PHE A 176 27.96 -10.02 8.67
CA PHE A 176 27.16 -9.87 7.46
C PHE A 176 27.18 -8.45 6.87
N GLU A 177 28.12 -7.58 7.26
CA GLU A 177 28.50 -6.39 6.47
C GLU A 177 29.14 -6.86 5.14
N SER A 178 28.36 -7.56 4.32
CA SER A 178 28.86 -8.25 3.15
C SER A 178 29.02 -7.24 2.03
N LYS A 179 30.18 -7.28 1.39
CA LYS A 179 30.55 -6.58 0.16
C LYS A 179 29.40 -6.48 -0.87
N HIS A 180 28.49 -7.46 -0.89
CA HIS A 180 27.33 -7.52 -1.78
C HIS A 180 26.34 -6.36 -1.62
N GLU A 181 25.99 -5.92 -0.42
CA GLU A 181 25.04 -4.80 -0.26
C GLU A 181 25.60 -3.50 -0.87
N GLN A 182 26.90 -3.26 -0.69
CA GLN A 182 27.56 -2.09 -1.25
C GLN A 182 27.55 -2.16 -2.79
N GLU A 183 27.83 -3.33 -3.35
CA GLU A 183 27.77 -3.59 -4.80
C GLU A 183 26.36 -3.36 -5.36
N GLU A 184 25.32 -3.83 -4.67
CA GLU A 184 23.91 -3.61 -5.06
C GLU A 184 23.53 -2.13 -5.05
N PHE A 185 23.92 -1.38 -4.02
CA PHE A 185 23.63 0.06 -3.95
C PHE A 185 24.41 0.87 -4.99
N ASP A 186 25.67 0.51 -5.24
CA ASP A 186 26.45 1.17 -6.29
C ASP A 186 25.93 0.82 -7.68
N LEU A 187 25.38 -0.39 -7.87
CA LEU A 187 24.61 -0.73 -9.07
C LEU A 187 23.30 0.08 -9.15
N ALA A 188 22.58 0.26 -8.04
CA ALA A 188 21.34 1.03 -8.00
C ALA A 188 21.56 2.51 -8.35
N LYS A 189 22.70 3.11 -7.96
CA LYS A 189 23.10 4.47 -8.36
C LYS A 189 23.36 4.59 -9.87
N LYS A 190 23.88 3.53 -10.50
CA LYS A 190 24.17 3.49 -11.94
C LYS A 190 22.96 3.13 -12.79
N THR A 191 21.95 2.50 -12.18
CA THR A 191 20.77 2.02 -12.91
C THR A 191 19.75 3.12 -13.03
N MET A 192 19.59 3.67 -14.23
CA MET A 192 18.70 4.80 -14.51
C MET A 192 17.27 4.31 -14.76
N ILE A 193 16.29 4.95 -14.11
CA ILE A 193 14.85 4.74 -14.32
C ILE A 193 14.21 5.85 -15.18
N SER A 194 14.96 6.93 -15.41
CA SER A 194 14.65 8.03 -16.32
C SER A 194 15.96 8.75 -16.68
N ASP A 195 15.90 9.71 -17.61
CA ASP A 195 17.06 10.50 -18.04
C ASP A 195 17.83 11.21 -16.90
N LYS A 196 17.17 11.45 -15.76
CA LYS A 196 17.74 12.24 -14.64
C LYS A 196 17.73 11.53 -13.30
N ARG A 197 17.22 10.29 -13.22
CA ARG A 197 17.03 9.58 -11.95
C ARG A 197 17.50 8.15 -12.03
N SER A 198 18.29 7.78 -11.04
CA SER A 198 18.69 6.41 -10.73
C SER A 198 17.66 5.71 -9.86
N LEU A 199 17.79 4.39 -9.74
CA LEU A 199 17.03 3.59 -8.81
C LEU A 199 17.30 4.02 -7.35
N TYR A 200 18.54 4.40 -7.06
CA TYR A 200 18.95 4.92 -5.75
C TYR A 200 18.25 6.25 -5.39
N ASP A 201 17.97 7.10 -6.38
CA ASP A 201 17.25 8.37 -6.15
C ASP A 201 15.85 8.16 -5.59
N LEU A 202 15.22 7.01 -5.86
CA LEU A 202 13.96 6.65 -5.21
C LEU A 202 14.20 6.47 -3.71
N CYS A 203 15.22 5.72 -3.31
CA CYS A 203 15.50 5.37 -1.91
C CYS A 203 15.66 6.58 -0.99
N VAL A 204 16.31 7.64 -1.46
CA VAL A 204 16.72 8.80 -0.64
C VAL A 204 15.69 9.94 -0.57
N VAL A 205 14.49 9.75 -1.11
CA VAL A 205 13.41 10.75 -1.05
C VAL A 205 12.17 10.24 -0.33
N ASN A 206 11.37 11.18 0.19
CA ASN A 206 10.08 10.87 0.82
C ASN A 206 9.05 10.32 -0.19
N ALA A 207 7.97 9.73 0.33
CA ALA A 207 6.94 9.06 -0.47
C ALA A 207 6.35 9.95 -1.59
N LYS A 208 5.98 11.18 -1.27
CA LYS A 208 5.40 12.15 -2.22
C LYS A 208 6.34 12.48 -3.37
N LYS A 209 7.61 12.76 -3.05
CA LYS A 209 8.65 13.03 -4.05
C LYS A 209 9.01 11.78 -4.86
N ARG A 210 8.97 10.61 -4.23
CA ARG A 210 9.16 9.31 -4.90
C ARG A 210 8.09 9.08 -5.96
N LEU A 211 6.81 9.29 -5.64
CA LEU A 211 5.72 9.21 -6.63
C LEU A 211 5.91 10.17 -7.78
N HIS A 212 6.35 11.40 -7.51
CA HIS A 212 6.67 12.35 -8.57
C HIS A 212 7.75 11.82 -9.52
N TYR A 213 8.79 11.14 -9.00
CA TYR A 213 9.81 10.52 -9.82
C TYR A 213 9.28 9.35 -10.64
N LEU A 214 8.33 8.58 -10.09
CA LEU A 214 7.76 7.40 -10.75
C LEU A 214 6.80 7.74 -11.89
N LYS A 215 6.07 8.87 -11.83
CA LYS A 215 5.08 9.28 -12.85
C LYS A 215 5.61 9.30 -14.29
N ASN A 216 6.90 9.62 -14.47
CA ASN A 216 7.54 9.77 -15.79
C ASN A 216 8.66 8.76 -16.01
N ALA A 217 8.73 7.69 -15.21
CA ALA A 217 9.79 6.69 -15.26
C ALA A 217 9.28 5.38 -15.87
N SER A 218 10.12 4.73 -16.68
CA SER A 218 9.87 3.37 -17.20
C SER A 218 10.33 2.32 -16.18
N TYR A 219 9.84 2.42 -14.94
CA TYR A 219 10.32 1.57 -13.84
C TYR A 219 9.62 0.21 -13.78
N LYS A 220 8.42 0.07 -14.36
CA LYS A 220 7.60 -1.15 -14.28
C LYS A 220 8.26 -2.33 -14.98
N GLU A 221 8.57 -2.14 -16.27
CA GLU A 221 9.28 -3.13 -17.09
C GLU A 221 10.55 -3.63 -16.39
N PHE A 222 11.22 -2.72 -15.70
CA PHE A 222 12.44 -3.00 -14.96
C PHE A 222 12.22 -3.78 -13.65
N LEU A 223 11.16 -3.48 -12.88
CA LEU A 223 10.83 -4.22 -11.64
C LEU A 223 10.31 -5.65 -11.91
N ASP A 224 9.72 -5.84 -13.09
CA ASP A 224 9.14 -7.09 -13.57
C ASP A 224 10.14 -7.98 -14.31
N GLU A 225 11.36 -7.48 -14.56
CA GLU A 225 12.46 -8.31 -15.07
C GLU A 225 12.66 -9.51 -14.14
N GLN A 226 12.62 -10.74 -14.66
CA GLN A 226 12.86 -11.96 -13.88
C GLN A 226 14.17 -11.91 -13.07
N ASN A 227 15.14 -11.13 -13.57
CA ASN A 227 16.45 -10.96 -12.95
C ASN A 227 16.54 -9.79 -11.96
N PHE A 228 15.50 -8.97 -11.76
CA PHE A 228 15.58 -7.81 -10.87
C PHE A 228 15.93 -8.24 -9.43
N ASN A 229 15.20 -9.23 -8.90
CA ASN A 229 15.46 -9.76 -7.56
C ASN A 229 16.81 -10.48 -7.46
N TYR A 230 17.34 -11.03 -8.56
CA TYR A 230 18.68 -11.61 -8.61
C TYR A 230 19.78 -10.54 -8.62
N ARG A 231 19.55 -9.43 -9.34
CA ARG A 231 20.51 -8.32 -9.49
C ARG A 231 20.60 -7.43 -8.24
N PHE A 232 19.49 -7.28 -7.52
CA PHE A 232 19.40 -6.34 -6.40
C PHE A 232 19.06 -7.03 -5.07
N GLY A 233 19.06 -8.36 -4.98
CA GLY A 233 18.91 -9.11 -3.72
C GLY A 233 17.95 -8.47 -2.71
N ASP A 234 18.48 -8.03 -1.57
CA ASP A 234 17.71 -7.37 -0.52
C ASP A 234 17.45 -5.89 -0.81
N THR A 235 18.36 -5.20 -1.52
CA THR A 235 18.17 -3.82 -1.98
C THR A 235 16.91 -3.67 -2.84
N GLY A 236 16.64 -4.64 -3.71
CA GLY A 236 15.50 -4.68 -4.62
C GLY A 236 14.18 -4.80 -3.87
N LYS A 237 14.15 -5.60 -2.80
CA LYS A 237 12.99 -5.71 -1.90
C LYS A 237 12.72 -4.40 -1.16
N ILE A 238 13.77 -3.71 -0.72
CA ILE A 238 13.65 -2.39 -0.08
C ILE A 238 13.06 -1.38 -1.07
N ILE A 239 13.57 -1.34 -2.30
CA ILE A 239 13.05 -0.44 -3.34
C ILE A 239 11.58 -0.72 -3.62
N LYS A 240 11.21 -1.99 -3.85
CA LYS A 240 9.82 -2.41 -4.06
C LYS A 240 8.93 -1.98 -2.88
N GLY A 241 9.34 -2.29 -1.65
CA GLY A 241 8.62 -1.92 -0.44
C GLY A 241 8.40 -0.41 -0.32
N LEU A 242 9.41 0.41 -0.65
CA LEU A 242 9.27 1.86 -0.60
C LEU A 242 8.37 2.43 -1.73
N ILE A 243 8.33 1.79 -2.89
CA ILE A 243 7.40 2.16 -3.97
C ILE A 243 5.96 1.85 -3.55
N VAL A 244 5.73 0.62 -3.05
CA VAL A 244 4.43 0.18 -2.53
C VAL A 244 3.96 1.10 -1.39
N GLU A 245 4.84 1.43 -0.45
CA GLU A 245 4.58 2.40 0.62
C GLU A 245 4.08 3.75 0.08
N SER A 246 4.72 4.22 -0.99
CA SER A 246 4.44 5.54 -1.54
C SER A 246 3.05 5.59 -2.17
N TYR A 247 2.71 4.60 -3.01
CA TYR A 247 1.37 4.49 -3.60
C TYR A 247 0.30 4.27 -2.53
N ARG A 248 0.59 3.38 -1.56
CA ARG A 248 -0.34 3.12 -0.45
C ARG A 248 -0.63 4.40 0.33
N LYS A 249 0.41 5.12 0.77
CA LYS A 249 0.25 6.37 1.54
C LYS A 249 -0.57 7.39 0.75
N SER A 250 -0.27 7.58 -0.54
CA SER A 250 -1.03 8.51 -1.39
C SER A 250 -2.50 8.15 -1.52
N LEU A 251 -2.85 6.88 -1.68
CA LEU A 251 -4.26 6.46 -1.75
C LEU A 251 -4.97 6.65 -0.40
N PHE A 252 -4.27 6.36 0.69
CA PHE A 252 -4.76 6.57 2.05
C PHE A 252 -5.06 8.05 2.31
N GLU A 253 -4.12 8.95 1.99
CA GLU A 253 -4.27 10.40 2.11
C GLU A 253 -5.45 10.92 1.28
N CYS A 254 -5.60 10.44 0.05
CA CYS A 254 -6.70 10.81 -0.83
C CYS A 254 -8.08 10.51 -0.21
N ILE A 255 -8.21 9.34 0.42
CA ILE A 255 -9.45 8.95 1.10
C ILE A 255 -9.64 9.80 2.36
N VAL A 256 -8.62 9.88 3.22
CA VAL A 256 -8.71 10.52 4.54
C VAL A 256 -8.87 12.04 4.47
N MET A 257 -8.41 12.69 3.39
CA MET A 257 -8.60 14.13 3.17
C MET A 257 -10.06 14.55 3.35
N LYS A 258 -11.00 13.77 2.80
CA LYS A 258 -12.46 14.04 2.90
C LYS A 258 -12.91 14.04 4.36
N TYR A 259 -12.40 13.12 5.17
CA TYR A 259 -12.73 12.98 6.59
C TYR A 259 -12.06 14.08 7.41
N PHE A 260 -10.81 14.42 7.11
CA PHE A 260 -10.09 15.48 7.79
C PHE A 260 -10.74 16.86 7.58
N GLN A 261 -11.23 17.14 6.38
CA GLN A 261 -12.03 18.34 6.10
C GLN A 261 -13.31 18.38 6.94
N VAL A 262 -14.00 17.25 7.12
CA VAL A 262 -15.17 17.15 8.00
C VAL A 262 -14.79 17.37 9.46
N LEU A 263 -13.70 16.75 9.93
CA LEU A 263 -13.18 16.88 11.30
C LEU A 263 -12.86 18.33 11.65
N THR A 264 -12.27 19.06 10.70
CA THR A 264 -11.91 20.48 10.84
C THR A 264 -13.10 21.42 10.59
N LEU A 265 -14.29 20.89 10.34
CA LEU A 265 -15.50 21.64 9.98
C LEU A 265 -15.29 22.58 8.77
N LYS A 266 -14.40 22.18 7.84
CA LYS A 266 -13.95 22.98 6.69
C LYS A 266 -13.40 24.37 7.07
N LYS A 267 -12.87 24.52 8.29
CA LYS A 267 -12.27 25.79 8.76
C LYS A 267 -10.82 25.96 8.29
N LEU A 268 -10.17 24.89 7.89
CA LEU A 268 -8.83 24.92 7.32
C LEU A 268 -8.91 24.89 5.79
N PRO A 269 -8.12 25.70 5.07
CA PRO A 269 -7.96 25.58 3.62
C PRO A 269 -7.38 24.21 3.25
N ASP A 270 -7.68 23.73 2.03
CA ASP A 270 -7.21 22.42 1.55
C ASP A 270 -5.70 22.27 1.61
N LEU A 271 -4.95 23.33 1.26
CA LEU A 271 -3.48 23.33 1.36
C LEU A 271 -2.99 23.12 2.80
N CYS A 272 -3.69 23.65 3.81
CA CYS A 272 -3.35 23.42 5.21
C CYS A 272 -3.67 21.98 5.62
N CYS A 273 -4.80 21.43 5.13
CA CYS A 273 -5.15 20.04 5.34
C CYS A 273 -4.11 19.09 4.73
N GLU A 274 -3.71 19.33 3.48
CA GLU A 274 -2.64 18.60 2.80
C GLU A 274 -1.33 18.66 3.57
N PHE A 275 -0.95 19.86 4.01
CA PHE A 275 0.28 20.04 4.77
C PHE A 275 0.25 19.23 6.07
N ILE A 276 -0.85 19.25 6.83
CA ILE A 276 -0.97 18.48 8.08
C ILE A 276 -0.92 16.98 7.79
N ILE A 277 -1.73 16.52 6.82
CA ILE A 277 -1.83 15.12 6.42
C ILE A 277 -0.46 14.56 5.98
N ASP A 278 0.35 15.36 5.28
CA ASP A 278 1.70 14.95 4.85
C ASP A 278 2.57 14.48 6.04
N PHE A 279 2.39 15.07 7.23
CA PHE A 279 3.12 14.71 8.47
C PHE A 279 2.51 13.54 9.25
N LEU A 280 1.27 13.15 8.94
CA LEU A 280 0.60 12.06 9.65
C LEU A 280 1.13 10.69 9.20
N SER A 281 1.25 9.78 10.17
CA SER A 281 1.45 8.36 9.90
C SER A 281 0.18 7.72 9.34
N VAL A 282 0.28 6.53 8.76
CA VAL A 282 -0.92 5.79 8.31
C VAL A 282 -1.87 5.50 9.48
N ASP A 283 -1.33 5.30 10.68
CA ASP A 283 -2.10 5.05 11.90
C ASP A 283 -2.85 6.32 12.37
N ASP A 284 -2.19 7.48 12.28
CA ASP A 284 -2.85 8.78 12.52
C ASP A 284 -3.96 9.03 11.51
N LEU A 285 -3.71 8.75 10.23
CA LEU A 285 -4.71 8.87 9.17
C LEU A 285 -5.90 7.93 9.39
N ALA A 286 -5.65 6.70 9.85
CA ALA A 286 -6.71 5.76 10.23
C ALA A 286 -7.51 6.30 11.42
N SER A 287 -6.83 6.88 12.42
CA SER A 287 -7.46 7.50 13.58
C SER A 287 -8.35 8.69 13.21
N VAL A 288 -7.95 9.50 12.22
CA VAL A 288 -8.77 10.58 11.68
C VAL A 288 -10.06 10.04 11.06
N TYR A 289 -9.96 8.98 10.26
CA TYR A 289 -11.14 8.32 9.68
C TYR A 289 -12.09 7.82 10.78
N GLU A 290 -11.57 7.06 11.75
CA GLU A 290 -12.36 6.49 12.84
C GLU A 290 -13.03 7.57 13.70
N ALA A 291 -12.31 8.65 14.02
CA ALA A 291 -12.85 9.76 14.79
C ALA A 291 -14.08 10.38 14.11
N VAL A 292 -14.04 10.53 12.78
CA VAL A 292 -15.14 11.11 12.00
C VAL A 292 -16.30 10.12 11.87
N THR A 293 -16.05 8.83 11.66
CA THR A 293 -17.12 7.84 11.51
C THR A 293 -17.79 7.47 12.83
N ASN A 294 -17.06 7.51 13.94
CA ASN A 294 -17.59 7.19 15.28
C ASN A 294 -18.22 8.39 15.97
N SER A 295 -17.85 9.62 15.60
CA SER A 295 -18.48 10.81 16.15
C SER A 295 -19.85 11.04 15.51
N LYS A 296 -20.83 11.48 16.30
CA LYS A 296 -22.16 11.94 15.79
C LYS A 296 -22.06 13.27 15.00
N ILE A 297 -20.90 13.58 14.41
CA ILE A 297 -20.71 14.73 13.53
C ILE A 297 -21.51 14.40 12.26
N LYS A 298 -22.71 14.97 12.16
CA LYS A 298 -23.65 14.67 11.07
C LYS A 298 -22.99 14.90 9.71
N TYR A 299 -22.81 13.82 8.97
CA TYR A 299 -22.46 13.76 7.54
C TYR A 299 -23.44 14.53 6.62
N SER A 300 -24.59 14.96 7.14
CA SER A 300 -25.74 15.39 6.35
C SER A 300 -25.69 16.83 5.81
N ARG A 301 -24.53 17.50 5.75
CA ARG A 301 -24.46 18.90 5.25
C ARG A 301 -23.25 19.25 4.36
N ALA A 302 -22.38 18.31 4.00
CA ALA A 302 -21.09 18.63 3.37
C ALA A 302 -20.88 18.13 1.93
N LEU A 303 -21.85 17.43 1.31
CA LEU A 303 -21.73 16.81 -0.02
C LEU A 303 -22.76 17.30 -1.06
N HIS A 304 -23.01 18.60 -1.07
CA HIS A 304 -23.04 19.32 -2.34
C HIS A 304 -21.70 20.07 -2.28
N TRP A 305 -20.79 20.06 -3.24
CA TRP A 305 -20.87 20.27 -4.68
C TRP A 305 -19.72 19.49 -5.34
#